data_AF-A0A938VH46-F1
#
_entry.id   AF-A0A938VH46-F1
#
_cell.length_a   1.000
_cell.length_b   1.000
_cell.length_c   1.000
_cell.angle_alpha   90.00
_cell.angle_beta   90.00
_cell.angle_gamma   90.00
#
_symmetry.space_group_name_H-M   'P 1'
#
loop_
_entity.id
_entity.type
_entity.pdbx_description
1 polymer ?
#
loop_
_entity_poly.entity_id
_entity_poly.type
_entity_poly.pdbx_seq_one_letter_code
_entity_poly.pdbx_strand_id
1 'polypeptide(L)' 'MEDMGNHFAVRLQRAVIQLWKVDVPWAKAGETTVANGGDVAKEAGLVRADALVPIRSPSLRA' A
#
# COMPACT_ATOMS: atom_id res chain seq x y z
N MET A 1 -10.76 -9.09 12.06
CA MET A 1 -10.25 -9.70 10.82
C MET A 1 -11.47 -10.12 10.03
N GLU A 2 -11.51 -9.84 8.73
CA GLU A 2 -12.63 -10.10 7.84
C GLU A 2 -12.14 -10.93 6.64
N ASP A 3 -12.92 -11.93 6.21
CA ASP A 3 -12.63 -12.71 4.99
C ASP A 3 -13.32 -12.03 3.81
N MET A 4 -12.52 -11.52 2.87
CA MET A 4 -12.98 -10.82 1.67
C MET A 4 -13.18 -11.77 0.47
N GLY A 5 -13.12 -13.08 0.69
CA GLY A 5 -13.13 -14.12 -0.34
C GLY A 5 -11.71 -14.50 -0.76
N ASN A 6 -10.99 -13.56 -1.40
CA ASN A 6 -9.63 -13.81 -1.94
C ASN A 6 -8.48 -13.47 -0.98
N HIS A 7 -8.75 -12.78 0.13
CA HIS A 7 -7.77 -12.46 1.17
C HIS A 7 -8.48 -12.25 2.52
N PHE A 8 -7.72 -12.36 3.62
CA PHE A 8 -8.14 -11.85 4.93
C PHE A 8 -7.68 -10.41 5.08
N ALA A 9 -8.57 -9.55 5.56
CA ALA A 9 -8.29 -8.14 5.84
C ALA A 9 -8.34 -7.83 7.33
N VAL A 10 -7.38 -7.05 7.80
CA VAL A 10 -7.40 -6.41 9.11
C VAL A 10 -7.36 -4.90 8.91
N ARG A 11 -8.50 -4.24 9.13
CA ARG A 11 -8.59 -2.78 9.08
C ARG A 11 -8.00 -2.18 10.35
N LEU A 12 -7.01 -1.30 10.18
CA LEU A 12 -6.43 -0.47 11.21
C LEU A 12 -6.95 0.98 11.03
N GLN A 13 -6.59 1.86 11.96
CA GLN A 13 -6.97 3.28 11.90
C GLN A 13 -6.50 3.96 10.60
N ARG A 14 -5.27 3.65 10.16
CA ARG A 14 -4.58 4.32 9.03
C ARG A 14 -3.97 3.35 8.00
N ALA A 15 -4.37 2.08 7.99
CA ALA A 15 -3.89 1.06 7.05
C ALA A 15 -4.82 -0.16 7.01
N VAL A 16 -4.58 -1.06 6.08
CA VAL A 16 -5.15 -2.41 6.03
C VAL A 16 -4.00 -3.40 5.84
N ILE A 17 -3.99 -4.46 6.65
CA ILE A 17 -3.10 -5.61 6.44
C ILE A 17 -3.91 -6.70 5.73
N GLN A 18 -3.40 -7.18 4.59
CA GLN A 18 -4.08 -8.15 3.73
C GLN A 18 -3.25 -9.41 3.60
N LEU A 19 -3.75 -10.56 4.07
CA LEU A 19 -3.15 -11.87 3.84
C LEU A 19 -3.85 -12.55 2.67
N TRP A 20 -3.14 -12.73 1.55
CA TRP A 20 -3.70 -13.27 0.31
C TRP A 20 -3.89 -14.78 0.38
N LYS A 21 -5.08 -15.26 -0.02
CA LYS A 21 -5.43 -16.70 -0.05
C LYS A 21 -5.15 -17.34 -1.41
N VAL A 22 -5.06 -16.51 -2.45
CA VAL A 22 -4.84 -16.89 -3.85
C VAL A 22 -3.82 -15.95 -4.47
N ASP A 23 -3.16 -16.40 -5.52
CA ASP A 23 -2.30 -15.55 -6.35
C ASP A 23 -3.12 -14.43 -7.02
N VAL A 24 -2.59 -13.21 -6.98
CA VAL A 24 -3.10 -12.03 -7.68
C VAL A 24 -1.95 -11.28 -8.36
N PRO A 25 -2.19 -10.32 -9.27
CA PRO A 25 -1.11 -9.68 -10.04
C PRO A 25 -0.01 -9.00 -9.20
N TRP A 26 -0.29 -8.67 -7.93
CA TRP A 26 0.61 -7.93 -7.04
C TRP A 26 1.02 -8.70 -5.77
N ALA A 27 0.56 -9.94 -5.56
CA ALA A 27 0.89 -10.74 -4.37
C ALA A 27 0.65 -12.24 -4.60
N LYS A 28 1.39 -13.09 -3.89
CA LYS A 28 1.22 -14.55 -3.88
C LYS A 28 0.32 -15.05 -2.76
N ALA A 29 -0.27 -16.24 -2.92
CA ALA A 29 -0.95 -16.91 -1.82
C ALA A 29 0.00 -17.08 -0.62
N GLY A 30 -0.47 -16.71 0.58
CA GLY A 30 0.33 -16.67 1.81
C GLY A 30 1.12 -15.38 2.02
N GLU A 31 1.20 -14.50 1.03
CA GLU A 31 1.87 -13.20 1.16
C GLU A 31 0.98 -12.19 1.89
N THR A 32 1.60 -11.32 2.69
CA THR A 32 0.91 -10.20 3.34
C THR A 32 1.27 -8.88 2.66
N THR A 33 0.27 -8.10 2.27
CA THR A 33 0.46 -6.74 1.76
C THR A 33 -0.17 -5.69 2.67
N VAL A 34 0.30 -4.46 2.54
CA VAL A 34 -0.26 -3.28 3.22
C VAL A 34 -1.00 -2.44 2.19
N ALA A 35 -2.30 -2.19 2.42
CA ALA A 35 -3.09 -1.22 1.67
C ALA A 35 -3.35 0.05 2.49
N ASN A 36 -3.46 1.20 1.83
CA ASN A 36 -3.72 2.51 2.43
C ASN A 36 -2.73 2.95 3.53
N GLY A 37 -1.58 2.28 3.69
CA GLY A 37 -0.57 2.59 4.71
C GLY A 37 0.51 3.58 4.25
N GLY A 38 0.33 4.22 3.09
CA GLY A 38 1.36 5.04 2.45
C GLY A 38 1.86 6.18 3.33
N ASP A 39 0.96 6.94 3.97
CA ASP A 39 1.38 8.05 4.83
C ASP A 39 2.09 7.57 6.10
N VAL A 40 1.68 6.43 6.66
CA VAL A 40 2.39 5.80 7.78
C VAL A 40 3.81 5.39 7.36
N ALA A 41 3.99 4.87 6.14
CA ALA A 41 5.31 4.52 5.62
C ALA A 41 6.22 5.74 5.41
N LYS A 42 5.66 6.88 4.99
CA LYS A 42 6.40 8.16 4.90
C LYS A 42 6.85 8.63 6.29
N GLU A 43 5.92 8.68 7.26
CA GLU A 43 6.19 9.08 8.65
C GLU A 43 7.24 8.18 9.32
N ALA A 44 7.23 6.88 8.98
CA ALA A 44 8.20 5.90 9.47
C ALA A 44 9.57 5.95 8.75
N GLY A 45 9.76 6.82 7.76
CA GLY A 45 11.02 6.95 7.02
C GLY A 45 11.32 5.80 6.05
N LEU A 46 10.31 5.00 5.68
CA LEU A 46 10.47 3.88 4.74
C LEU A 46 10.50 4.32 3.27
N VAL A 47 10.06 5.55 3.00
CA VAL A 47 10.12 6.18 1.68
C VAL A 47 11.27 7.17 1.67
N ARG A 48 12.11 7.14 0.63
CA ARG A 48 13.22 8.08 0.49
C ARG A 48 12.71 9.53 0.48
N ALA A 49 13.43 10.41 1.16
CA ALA A 49 13.01 11.81 1.34
C ALA A 49 12.85 12.58 0.01
N ASP A 50 13.71 12.29 -0.98
CA ASP A 50 13.64 12.88 -2.32
C ASP A 50 12.36 12.48 -3.07
N ALA A 51 11.87 11.26 -2.88
CA ALA A 51 10.64 10.75 -3.47
C ALA A 51 9.36 11.34 -2.85
N LEU A 52 9.46 12.06 -1.72
CA LEU A 52 8.32 12.74 -1.10
C LEU A 52 8.02 14.10 -1.73
N VAL A 53 8.95 14.64 -2.52
CA VAL A 53 8.79 15.93 -3.17
C VAL A 53 7.97 15.78 -4.46
N PRO A 54 6.85 16.50 -4.63
CA PRO A 54 6.10 16.48 -5.87
C PRO A 54 6.96 16.93 -7.05
N ILE A 55 6.92 16.17 -8.14
CA ILE A 55 7.54 16.57 -9.41
C ILE A 55 6.50 17.24 -10.32
N ARG A 56 6.92 18.28 -11.05
CA ARG A 56 6.06 18.94 -12.02
C ARG A 56 5.74 17.97 -13.16
N SER A 57 4.45 17.89 -13.52
CA SER A 57 4.04 17.10 -14.68
C SER A 57 4.73 17.60 -15.96
N PRO A 58 5.29 16.70 -16.80
CA PRO A 58 5.92 17.08 -18.07
C PRO A 58 4.97 17.81 -19.05
N SER A 59 3.65 17.61 -18.92
CA SER A 59 2.65 18.19 -19.83
C SER A 59 2.16 19.58 -19.47
N LEU A 60 2.50 20.12 -18.29
CA LEU A 60 2.06 21.44 -17.85
C LEU A 60 3.03 22.53 -18.37
N ARG A 61 2.92 22.88 -19.66
CA ARG A 61 3.58 24.08 -20.22
C ARG A 61 2.85 25.33 -19.70
N ALA A 62 3.64 26.28 -19.20
CA ALA A 62 3.16 27.58 -18.72
C ALA A 62 2.67 28.44 -19.89
#